data_AF-A0A520I526-F1
#
_entry.id   AF-A0A520I526-F1
#
_cell.length_a   1.000
_cell.length_b   1.000
_cell.length_c   1.000
_cell.angle_alpha   90.00
_cell.angle_beta   90.00
_cell.angle_gamma   90.00
#
_symmetry.space_group_name_H-M   'P 1'
#
loop_
_entity.id
_entity.type
_entity.pdbx_description
1 polymer ?
#
loop_
_entity_poly.entity_id
_entity_poly.type
_entity_poly.pdbx_seq_one_letter_code
_entity_poly.pdbx_strand_id
1 'polypeptide(L)'
;LSMRHDVNNVHKSSILQPSINYLTPLSRTAAVALFGTAQYVESGYGATYFSITPAQSLASRLPTYSTGKGWKNYSVGGLATYSLTGDLLHGFKVVAGGTYSRTLGSFADAPIVRIAGSRNQWVGAAGVAYTF
;
A
#
# COMPACT_ATOMS: atom_id res chain seq x y z
N LEU A 1 -6.33 11.38 -6.42
CA LEU A 1 -6.79 11.58 -5.03
C LEU A 1 -8.02 10.73 -4.81
N SER A 2 -8.10 9.97 -3.72
CA SER A 2 -9.33 9.26 -3.32
C SER A 2 -9.66 9.53 -1.86
N MET A 3 -10.95 9.55 -1.53
CA MET A 3 -11.48 9.63 -0.17
C MET A 3 -12.51 8.51 -0.01
N ARG A 4 -12.42 7.79 1.12
CA ARG A 4 -13.32 6.67 1.43
C ARG A 4 -13.87 6.86 2.83
N HIS A 5 -15.17 6.64 3.00
CA HIS A 5 -15.82 6.66 4.30
C HIS A 5 -16.36 5.26 4.60
N ASP A 6 -16.27 4.86 5.86
CA ASP A 6 -16.85 3.59 6.30
C ASP A 6 -18.38 3.65 6.36
N VAL A 7 -19.03 2.83 5.54
CA VAL A 7 -20.49 2.70 5.49
C VAL A 7 -21.01 1.50 6.28
N ASN A 8 -20.13 0.56 6.65
CA ASN A 8 -20.49 -0.66 7.38
C ASN A 8 -20.38 -0.50 8.90
N ASN A 9 -20.05 0.72 9.37
CA ASN A 9 -20.05 1.09 10.77
C ASN A 9 -19.01 0.35 11.65
N VAL A 10 -17.97 -0.21 11.03
CA VAL A 10 -16.91 -1.00 11.68
C VAL A 10 -15.89 -0.11 12.37
N HIS A 11 -15.53 1.01 11.75
CA HIS A 11 -14.59 1.98 12.29
C HIS A 11 -15.09 3.43 12.22
N LYS A 12 -16.21 3.69 11.52
CA LYS A 12 -16.89 5.00 11.45
C LYS A 12 -15.94 6.15 11.09
N SER A 13 -15.04 5.92 10.14
CA SER A 13 -13.98 6.89 9.87
C SER A 13 -13.62 6.95 8.40
N SER A 14 -12.93 8.02 8.04
CA SER A 14 -12.52 8.29 6.67
C SER A 14 -11.04 7.95 6.43
N ILE A 15 -10.74 7.60 5.19
CA ILE A 15 -9.38 7.38 4.67
C ILE A 15 -9.19 8.33 3.49
N LEU A 16 -8.18 9.20 3.59
CA LEU A 16 -7.74 10.06 2.51
C LEU A 16 -6.46 9.47 1.89
N GLN A 17 -6.46 9.28 0.58
CA GLN A 17 -5.31 8.74 -0.14
C GLN A 17 -4.96 9.60 -1.36
N PRO A 18 -4.05 10.58 -1.22
CA PRO A 18 -3.39 11.20 -2.37
C PRO A 18 -2.53 10.19 -3.14
N SER A 19 -2.43 10.41 -4.44
CA SER A 19 -1.70 9.55 -5.36
C SER A 19 -1.12 10.36 -6.51
N ILE A 20 0.10 10.03 -6.91
CA ILE A 20 0.76 10.54 -8.11
C ILE A 20 1.18 9.32 -8.94
N ASN A 21 0.92 9.38 -10.24
CA ASN A 21 1.30 8.33 -11.18
C ASN A 21 1.90 8.99 -12.41
N TYR A 22 2.98 8.42 -12.93
CA TYR A 22 3.62 8.85 -14.16
C TYR A 22 3.98 7.62 -14.98
N LEU A 23 3.56 7.59 -16.24
CA LEU A 23 3.88 6.52 -17.18
C LEU A 23 4.51 7.16 -18.41
N THR A 24 5.61 6.58 -18.88
CA THR A 24 6.26 7.03 -20.11
C THR A 24 6.70 5.83 -20.95
N PRO A 25 6.34 5.79 -22.26
CA PRO A 25 6.97 4.86 -23.18
C PRO A 25 8.44 5.28 -23.37
N LEU A 26 9.36 4.35 -23.16
CA LEU A 26 10.78 4.55 -23.45
C LEU A 26 11.09 4.26 -24.92
N SER A 27 10.30 3.39 -25.54
CA SER A 27 10.37 3.03 -26.97
C SER A 27 9.04 2.42 -27.42
N ARG A 28 8.99 1.91 -28.67
CA ARG A 28 7.86 1.07 -29.14
C ARG A 28 7.76 -0.27 -28.42
N THR A 29 8.87 -0.74 -27.81
CA THR A 29 8.96 -2.05 -27.15
C THR A 29 8.95 -1.96 -25.62
N ALA A 30 9.23 -0.79 -25.03
CA ALA A 30 9.40 -0.66 -23.58
C ALA A 30 8.69 0.56 -23.01
N ALA A 31 8.08 0.39 -21.83
CA ALA A 31 7.49 1.48 -21.07
C ALA A 31 7.72 1.28 -19.57
N VAL A 32 7.76 2.39 -18.85
CA VAL A 32 7.88 2.39 -17.39
C VAL A 32 6.80 3.24 -16.76
N ALA A 33 6.35 2.82 -15.58
CA ALA A 33 5.45 3.58 -14.75
C ALA A 33 6.05 3.72 -13.36
N LEU A 34 5.93 4.91 -12.78
CA LEU A 34 6.29 5.24 -11.41
C LEU A 34 5.05 5.76 -10.69
N PHE A 35 4.90 5.41 -9.43
CA PHE A 35 3.77 5.86 -8.64
C PHE A 35 4.14 6.05 -7.17
N GLY A 36 3.42 6.97 -6.53
CA GLY A 36 3.52 7.26 -5.12
C GLY A 36 2.15 7.50 -4.52
N THR A 37 1.91 6.99 -3.32
CA THR A 37 0.68 7.23 -2.56
C THR A 37 0.98 7.44 -1.09
N ALA A 38 0.07 8.08 -0.38
CA ALA A 38 0.11 8.14 1.08
C ALA A 38 -1.30 7.98 1.63
N GLN A 39 -1.46 7.48 2.85
CA GLN A 39 -2.77 7.35 3.49
C GLN A 39 -2.80 8.12 4.80
N TYR A 40 -3.78 9.02 4.91
CA TYR A 40 -4.17 9.63 6.17
C TYR A 40 -5.46 8.97 6.65
N VAL A 41 -5.49 8.56 7.91
CA VAL A 41 -6.64 7.89 8.50
C VAL A 41 -7.01 8.51 9.83
N GLU A 42 -8.31 8.51 10.10
CA GLU A 42 -8.88 9.00 11.36
C GLU A 42 -8.75 7.96 12.49
N SER A 43 -9.04 8.39 13.72
CA SER A 43 -8.77 7.61 14.93
C SER A 43 -9.62 6.35 15.03
N GLY A 44 -10.83 6.35 14.48
CA GLY A 44 -11.68 5.15 14.44
C GLY A 44 -11.00 3.98 13.74
N TYR A 45 -10.35 4.23 12.60
CA TYR A 45 -9.57 3.21 11.89
C TYR A 45 -8.39 2.69 12.73
N GLY A 46 -7.64 3.59 13.37
CA GLY A 46 -6.52 3.21 14.24
C GLY A 46 -6.97 2.40 15.46
N ALA A 47 -8.07 2.81 16.08
CA ALA A 47 -8.69 2.08 17.19
C ALA A 47 -9.07 0.66 16.78
N THR A 48 -9.69 0.48 15.62
CA THR A 48 -10.18 -0.83 15.17
C THR A 48 -9.06 -1.78 14.73
N TYR A 49 -8.04 -1.29 14.01
CA TYR A 49 -7.08 -2.18 13.33
C TYR A 49 -5.67 -2.19 13.91
N PHE A 50 -5.30 -1.21 14.74
CA PHE A 50 -3.91 -1.06 15.24
C PHE A 50 -3.81 -0.98 16.76
N SER A 51 -4.93 -0.78 17.45
CA SER A 51 -4.97 -0.82 18.91
C SER A 51 -5.05 -2.25 19.42
N ILE A 52 -4.52 -2.46 20.63
CA ILE A 52 -4.49 -3.76 21.30
C ILE A 52 -5.19 -3.60 22.64
N THR A 53 -6.37 -4.22 22.76
CA THR A 53 -7.15 -4.26 24.00
C THR A 53 -6.51 -5.18 25.04
N PRO A 54 -6.87 -5.08 26.34
CA PRO A 54 -6.37 -6.00 27.36
C PRO A 54 -6.63 -7.47 27.04
N ALA A 55 -7.82 -7.81 26.51
CA ALA A 55 -8.14 -9.18 26.10
C ALA A 55 -7.25 -9.66 24.95
N GLN A 56 -7.00 -8.82 23.94
CA GLN A 56 -6.09 -9.15 22.84
C GLN A 56 -4.64 -9.25 23.30
N SER A 57 -4.21 -8.43 24.26
CA SER A 57 -2.89 -8.49 24.87
C SER A 57 -2.64 -9.85 25.52
N LEU A 58 -3.61 -10.36 26.27
CA LEU A 58 -3.53 -11.69 26.89
C LEU A 58 -3.41 -12.81 25.83
N ALA A 59 -4.14 -12.72 24.72
CA ALA A 59 -4.12 -13.73 23.67
C ALA A 59 -2.84 -13.69 22.81
N SER A 60 -2.32 -12.49 22.51
CA SER A 60 -1.20 -12.29 21.59
C SER A 60 0.16 -12.12 22.27
N ARG A 61 0.17 -11.86 23.58
CA ARG A 61 1.34 -11.42 24.37
C ARG A 61 1.95 -10.09 23.91
N LEU A 62 1.22 -9.31 23.11
CA LEU A 62 1.61 -7.96 22.75
C LEU A 62 1.11 -6.97 23.81
N PRO A 63 1.88 -5.93 24.18
CA PRO A 63 1.44 -4.93 25.14
C PRO A 63 0.20 -4.20 24.63
N THR A 64 -0.66 -3.78 25.55
CA THR A 64 -1.81 -2.93 25.21
C THR A 64 -1.35 -1.63 24.56
N TYR A 65 -2.09 -1.15 23.57
CA TYR A 65 -1.74 0.04 22.81
C TYR A 65 -2.99 0.73 22.26
N SER A 66 -2.96 2.06 22.19
CA SER A 66 -4.03 2.86 21.58
C SER A 66 -3.47 3.70 20.44
N THR A 67 -4.02 3.52 19.25
CA THR A 67 -3.57 4.18 18.03
C THR A 67 -4.45 5.40 17.74
N GLY A 68 -3.81 6.57 17.58
CA GLY A 68 -4.49 7.80 17.18
C GLY A 68 -4.74 7.93 15.67
N LYS A 69 -5.21 9.12 15.25
CA LYS A 69 -5.32 9.51 13.83
C LYS A 69 -3.98 9.99 13.26
N GLY A 70 -3.83 9.99 11.95
CA GLY A 70 -2.64 10.56 11.29
C GLY A 70 -2.31 9.89 9.96
N TRP A 71 -1.10 10.19 9.46
CA TRP A 71 -0.53 9.46 8.33
C TRP A 71 -0.22 8.03 8.74
N LYS A 72 -0.90 7.08 8.10
CA LYS A 72 -0.71 5.64 8.31
C LYS A 72 0.55 5.15 7.62
N ASN A 73 0.70 5.46 6.34
CA ASN A 73 1.85 5.05 5.54
C ASN A 73 2.03 5.92 4.31
N TYR A 74 3.19 5.78 3.68
CA TYR A 74 3.39 6.10 2.27
C TYR A 74 3.90 4.87 1.52
N SER A 75 3.63 4.85 0.22
CA SER A 75 4.10 3.83 -0.70
C SER A 75 4.68 4.47 -1.95
N VAL A 76 5.80 3.94 -2.43
CA VAL A 76 6.40 4.31 -3.71
C VAL A 76 6.73 3.04 -4.48
N GLY A 77 6.52 3.05 -5.78
CA GLY A 77 6.72 1.87 -6.59
C GLY A 77 6.86 2.19 -8.06
N GLY A 78 7.08 1.14 -8.82
CA GLY A 78 7.17 1.23 -10.26
C GLY A 78 6.93 -0.11 -10.93
N LEU A 79 6.59 -0.01 -12.20
CA LEU A 79 6.40 -1.13 -13.13
C LEU A 79 7.22 -0.86 -14.39
N ALA A 80 7.76 -1.91 -14.98
CA ALA A 80 8.35 -1.91 -16.30
C ALA A 80 7.65 -2.98 -17.14
N THR A 81 7.44 -2.66 -18.41
CA THR A 81 6.90 -3.60 -19.40
C THR A 81 7.81 -3.65 -20.62
N TYR A 82 7.94 -4.83 -21.21
CA TYR A 82 8.72 -5.06 -22.41
C TYR A 82 7.99 -6.00 -23.37
N SER A 83 7.82 -5.58 -24.62
CA SER A 83 7.18 -6.36 -25.67
C SER A 83 8.09 -7.48 -26.15
N LEU A 84 7.54 -8.70 -26.20
CA LEU A 84 8.21 -9.88 -26.78
C LEU A 84 7.95 -9.99 -28.29
N THR A 85 6.92 -9.32 -28.79
CA THR A 85 6.47 -9.35 -30.18
C THR A 85 6.93 -8.13 -30.99
N GLY A 86 7.64 -7.18 -30.37
CA GLY A 86 8.24 -6.01 -31.04
C GLY A 86 7.40 -4.73 -30.99
N ASP A 87 6.17 -4.80 -30.47
CA ASP A 87 5.29 -3.64 -30.25
C ASP A 87 4.54 -3.79 -28.91
N LEU A 88 4.52 -2.75 -28.08
CA LEU A 88 3.76 -2.74 -26.82
C LEU A 88 2.24 -2.77 -27.02
N LEU A 89 1.78 -2.35 -28.20
CA LEU A 89 0.37 -2.26 -28.56
C LEU A 89 -0.20 -3.57 -29.11
N HIS A 90 0.63 -4.55 -29.46
CA HIS A 90 0.18 -5.81 -30.05
C HIS A 90 1.01 -6.99 -29.58
N GLY A 91 0.34 -8.09 -29.22
CA GLY A 91 0.98 -9.36 -28.89
C GLY A 91 1.42 -9.47 -27.43
N PHE A 92 2.39 -10.36 -27.18
CA PHE A 92 2.84 -10.72 -25.84
C PHE A 92 3.86 -9.72 -25.29
N LYS A 93 3.77 -9.46 -23.99
CA LYS A 93 4.74 -8.64 -23.25
C LYS A 93 4.96 -9.20 -21.85
N VAL A 94 6.15 -8.94 -21.31
CA VAL A 94 6.44 -9.16 -19.90
C VAL A 94 6.21 -7.87 -19.13
N VAL A 95 5.67 -7.99 -17.92
CA VAL A 95 5.49 -6.89 -16.98
C VAL A 95 6.07 -7.30 -15.66
N ALA A 96 6.85 -6.42 -15.04
CA ALA A 96 7.39 -6.64 -13.71
C ALA A 96 7.48 -5.34 -12.94
N GLY A 97 7.51 -5.43 -11.62
CA GLY A 97 7.84 -4.31 -10.77
C GLY A 97 7.56 -4.57 -9.31
N GLY A 98 7.48 -3.49 -8.54
CA GLY A 98 7.35 -3.60 -7.10
C GLY A 98 7.01 -2.29 -6.41
N THR A 99 6.82 -2.38 -5.11
CA THR A 99 6.42 -1.28 -4.26
C THR A 99 7.07 -1.42 -2.90
N TYR A 100 7.61 -0.31 -2.42
CA TYR A 100 8.00 -0.11 -1.04
C TYR A 100 6.90 0.64 -0.31
N SER A 101 6.55 0.17 0.89
CA SER A 101 5.63 0.87 1.78
C SER A 101 6.26 1.04 3.15
N ARG A 102 6.10 2.23 3.73
CA ARG A 102 6.55 2.53 5.09
C ARG A 102 5.39 3.00 5.96
N THR A 103 5.14 2.28 7.06
CA THR A 103 4.19 2.68 8.10
C THR A 103 4.78 3.81 8.94
N LEU A 104 3.93 4.78 9.32
CA LEU A 104 4.31 6.03 9.98
C LEU A 104 3.57 6.24 11.32
N GLY A 105 4.10 7.17 12.13
CA GLY A 105 3.46 7.68 13.35
C GLY A 105 3.00 6.59 14.33
N SER A 106 1.86 6.83 14.97
CA SER A 106 1.25 5.90 15.94
C SER A 106 0.96 4.52 15.35
N PHE A 107 0.72 4.41 14.04
CA PHE A 107 0.53 3.14 13.35
C PHE A 107 1.83 2.32 13.30
N ALA A 108 2.97 2.99 13.15
CA ALA A 108 4.28 2.35 13.14
C ALA A 108 4.74 1.92 14.54
N ASP A 109 4.24 2.60 15.57
CA ASP A 109 4.54 2.33 16.98
C ASP A 109 3.68 1.20 17.56
N ALA A 110 2.53 0.91 16.92
CA ALA A 110 1.65 -0.19 17.28
C ALA A 110 2.43 -1.51 17.41
N PRO A 111 2.27 -2.28 18.51
CA PRO A 111 3.05 -3.49 18.75
C PRO A 111 2.91 -4.55 17.66
N ILE A 112 1.76 -4.62 16.99
CA ILE A 112 1.54 -5.50 15.84
C ILE A 112 2.46 -5.16 14.65
N VAL A 113 2.89 -3.90 14.53
CA VAL A 113 3.85 -3.45 13.50
C VAL A 113 5.28 -3.47 14.02
N ARG A 114 5.52 -2.99 15.25
CA ARG A 114 6.89 -2.79 15.77
C ARG A 114 7.52 -4.07 16.34
N ILE A 115 6.71 -5.00 16.86
CA ILE A 115 7.19 -6.22 17.52
C ILE A 115 6.89 -7.44 16.64
N ALA A 116 5.63 -7.61 16.24
CA ALA A 116 5.19 -8.77 15.46
C ALA A 116 5.34 -8.57 13.93
N GLY A 117 5.81 -7.41 13.49
CA GLY A 117 5.83 -7.05 12.08
C GLY A 117 7.02 -6.18 11.71
N SER A 118 6.84 -5.40 10.65
CA SER A 118 7.84 -4.43 10.18
C SER A 118 7.17 -3.14 9.73
N ARG A 119 7.84 -2.01 10.01
CA ARG A 119 7.47 -0.70 9.46
C ARG A 119 7.72 -0.62 7.96
N ASN A 120 8.65 -1.42 7.45
CA ASN A 120 9.09 -1.43 6.06
C ASN A 120 8.56 -2.69 5.37
N GLN A 121 7.79 -2.53 4.31
CA GLN A 121 7.20 -3.61 3.56
C GLN A 121 7.56 -3.50 2.08
N TRP A 122 7.91 -4.62 1.47
CA TRP A 122 8.24 -4.71 0.05
C TRP A 122 7.31 -5.74 -0.60
N VAL A 123 6.78 -5.39 -1.76
CA VAL A 123 5.99 -6.31 -2.60
C VAL A 123 6.54 -6.21 -4.02
N GLY A 124 6.76 -7.36 -4.65
CA GLY A 124 7.18 -7.46 -6.04
C GLY A 124 6.30 -8.44 -6.79
N ALA A 125 6.11 -8.20 -8.09
CA ALA A 125 5.37 -9.08 -8.97
C ALA A 125 5.96 -9.04 -10.38
N ALA A 126 5.80 -10.15 -11.10
CA ALA A 126 6.12 -10.27 -12.51
C ALA A 126 5.11 -11.19 -13.20
N GLY A 127 4.87 -10.96 -14.48
CA GLY A 127 3.93 -11.75 -15.27
C GLY A 127 4.02 -11.47 -16.77
N VAL A 128 3.24 -12.22 -17.53
CA VAL A 128 3.06 -12.04 -18.97
C VAL A 128 1.67 -11.46 -19.22
N ALA A 129 1.59 -10.53 -20.17
CA ALA A 129 0.35 -9.94 -20.64
C ALA A 129 0.25 -10.08 -22.16
N TYR A 130 -0.97 -10.03 -22.66
CA TYR A 130 -1.27 -10.01 -24.09
C TYR A 130 -2.08 -8.76 -24.43
N THR A 131 -1.82 -8.14 -25.57
CA THR A 131 -2.60 -7.01 -26.11
C THR A 131 -3.10 -7.38 -27.50
N PHE A 132 -4.42 -7.22 -27.69
CA PHE A 132 -5.13 -7.57 -28.91
C PHE A 132 -4.88 -6.55 -30.01
#